data_AF-A0A1R1CZJ2-F1
#
_entry.id   AF-A0A1R1CZJ2-F1
#
_cell.length_a   1.000
_cell.length_b   1.000
_cell.length_c   1.000
_cell.angle_alpha   90.00
_cell.angle_beta   90.00
_cell.angle_gamma   90.00
#
_symmetry.space_group_name_H-M   'P 1'
#
loop_
_entity.id
_entity.type
_entity.pdbx_description
1 polymer ?
#
loop_
_entity_poly.entity_id
_entity_poly.type
_entity_poly.pdbx_seq_one_letter_code
_entity_poly.pdbx_strand_id
1 'polypeptide(L)'
;MISFLLTLKRLLSGLWKAFKMKNFQAIFVLVLVILLSGTIFYVKQEGLSIIDALYFCVTTLSTVGHPTFEPQTSLGKVFTMLYIIVGTGLFLAMIGHIAYALIKSPDNDDKK
;
A
#
# COMPACT_ATOMS: atom_id res chain seq x y z
N MET A 1 -31.73 -1.20 -8.85
CA MET A 1 -30.49 -1.92 -9.25
C MET A 1 -29.61 -1.10 -10.19
N ILE A 2 -30.15 -0.40 -11.19
CA ILE A 2 -29.38 0.41 -12.14
C ILE A 2 -28.55 1.52 -11.45
N SER A 3 -29.12 2.23 -10.46
CA SER A 3 -28.40 3.27 -9.70
C SER A 3 -27.19 2.73 -8.93
N PHE A 4 -27.25 1.48 -8.47
CA PHE A 4 -26.11 0.83 -7.80
C PHE A 4 -24.96 0.59 -8.78
N LEU A 5 -25.26 0.05 -9.97
CA LEU A 5 -24.28 -0.17 -11.03
C LEU A 5 -23.65 1.15 -11.53
N LEU A 6 -24.44 2.22 -11.65
CA LEU A 6 -23.93 3.53 -12.05
C LEU A 6 -22.99 4.11 -10.99
N THR A 7 -23.35 4.03 -9.71
CA THR A 7 -22.49 4.46 -8.59
C THR A 7 -21.21 3.63 -8.52
N LEU A 8 -21.31 2.32 -8.72
CA LEU A 8 -20.15 1.42 -8.74
C LEU A 8 -19.21 1.74 -9.91
N LYS A 9 -19.74 1.97 -11.12
CA LYS A 9 -18.93 2.39 -12.28
C LYS A 9 -18.28 3.75 -12.06
N ARG A 10 -19.00 4.68 -11.41
CA ARG A 10 -18.46 6.00 -11.05
C ARG A 10 -17.31 5.87 -10.05
N LEU A 11 -17.45 5.02 -9.03
CA LEU A 11 -16.42 4.74 -8.04
C LEU A 11 -15.17 4.13 -8.68
N LEU A 12 -15.34 3.09 -9.50
CA LEU A 12 -14.23 2.42 -10.21
C LEU A 12 -13.51 3.38 -11.16
N SER A 13 -14.24 4.23 -11.89
CA SER A 13 -13.64 5.24 -12.77
C SER A 13 -12.88 6.32 -11.99
N GLY A 14 -13.38 6.74 -10.82
CA GLY A 14 -12.70 7.66 -9.92
C GLY A 14 -11.38 7.10 -9.40
N LEU A 15 -11.39 5.84 -8.94
CA LEU A 15 -10.17 5.12 -8.54
C LEU A 15 -9.19 5.03 -9.72
N TRP A 16 -9.66 4.71 -10.92
CA TRP A 16 -8.78 4.60 -12.08
C TRP A 16 -8.15 5.94 -12.50
N LYS A 17 -8.85 7.06 -12.32
CA LYS A 17 -8.29 8.41 -12.50
C LYS A 17 -7.21 8.71 -11.45
N ALA A 18 -7.41 8.31 -10.20
CA ALA A 18 -6.41 8.48 -9.14
C ALA A 18 -5.08 7.80 -9.49
N PHE A 19 -5.14 6.60 -10.07
CA PHE A 19 -3.97 5.86 -10.55
C PHE A 19 -3.18 6.55 -11.67
N LYS A 20 -3.74 7.56 -12.35
CA LYS A 20 -3.05 8.36 -13.38
C LYS A 20 -2.34 9.59 -12.84
N MET A 21 -2.52 9.94 -11.56
CA MET A 21 -1.83 11.08 -10.96
C MET A 21 -0.36 10.74 -10.69
N LYS A 22 0.57 11.57 -11.19
CA LYS A 22 2.03 11.35 -11.05
C LYS A 22 2.47 11.15 -9.59
N ASN A 23 1.91 11.93 -8.66
CA ASN A 23 2.22 11.83 -7.23
C ASN A 23 1.77 10.48 -6.64
N PHE A 24 0.59 10.00 -7.05
CA PHE A 24 0.08 8.70 -6.62
C PHE A 24 0.94 7.57 -7.17
N GLN A 25 1.32 7.64 -8.45
CA GLN A 25 2.21 6.65 -9.08
C GLN A 25 3.58 6.58 -8.39
N ALA A 26 4.17 7.73 -8.04
CA ALA A 26 5.45 7.77 -7.33
C ALA A 26 5.37 7.06 -5.97
N ILE A 27 4.36 7.38 -5.16
CA ILE A 27 4.16 6.76 -3.84
C ILE A 27 3.87 5.26 -4.00
N PHE A 28 3.01 4.89 -4.96
CA PHE A 28 2.69 3.50 -5.24
C PHE A 28 3.93 2.69 -5.62
N VAL A 29 4.79 3.22 -6.49
CA VAL A 29 6.07 2.59 -6.86
C VAL A 29 6.99 2.46 -5.65
N LEU A 30 7.10 3.49 -4.81
CA LEU A 30 7.91 3.40 -3.59
C LEU A 30 7.38 2.33 -2.62
N VAL A 31 6.06 2.18 -2.49
CA VAL A 31 5.45 1.12 -1.65
C VAL A 31 5.80 -0.25 -2.22
N LEU A 32 5.69 -0.43 -3.55
CA LEU A 32 6.08 -1.68 -4.20
C LEU A 32 7.56 -1.99 -3.99
N VAL A 33 8.45 -1.00 -4.12
CA VAL A 33 9.88 -1.17 -3.87
C VAL A 33 10.14 -1.60 -2.44
N ILE A 34 9.50 -0.97 -1.46
CA ILE A 34 9.62 -1.34 -0.05
C ILE A 34 9.10 -2.77 0.17
N LEU A 35 7.92 -3.13 -0.34
CA LEU A 35 7.36 -4.47 -0.20
C LEU A 35 8.26 -5.55 -0.82
N LEU A 36 8.80 -5.31 -2.03
CA LEU A 36 9.71 -6.24 -2.68
C LEU A 36 11.03 -6.36 -1.90
N SER A 37 11.59 -5.24 -1.43
CA SER A 37 12.82 -5.24 -0.63
C SER A 37 12.65 -6.02 0.68
N GLY A 38 11.55 -5.81 1.41
CA GLY A 38 11.21 -6.55 2.62
C GLY A 38 11.00 -8.03 2.33
N THR A 39 10.24 -8.36 1.27
CA THR A 39 9.99 -9.76 0.88
C THR A 39 11.29 -10.51 0.62
N ILE A 40 12.19 -9.93 -0.17
CA ILE A 40 13.51 -10.53 -0.47
C ILE A 40 14.32 -10.70 0.82
N PHE A 41 14.29 -9.70 1.70
CA PHE A 41 15.01 -9.74 2.97
C PHE A 41 14.51 -10.87 3.88
N TYR A 42 13.21 -10.97 4.13
CA TYR A 42 12.67 -11.98 5.05
C TYR A 42 12.74 -13.40 4.48
N VAL A 43 12.68 -13.56 3.16
CA VAL A 43 12.96 -14.86 2.52
C VAL A 43 14.41 -15.29 2.80
N LYS A 44 15.38 -14.39 2.63
CA LYS A 44 16.80 -14.73 2.78
C LYS A 44 17.25 -14.85 4.24
N GLN A 45 16.76 -13.96 5.09
CA GLN A 45 17.25 -13.81 6.47
C GLN A 45 16.46 -14.66 7.47
N GLU A 46 15.14 -14.78 7.27
CA GLU A 46 14.24 -15.47 8.20
C GLU A 46 13.69 -16.78 7.60
N GLY A 47 14.08 -17.13 6.36
CA GLY A 47 13.72 -18.40 5.72
C GLY A 47 12.24 -18.52 5.36
N LEU A 48 11.50 -17.41 5.31
CA LEU A 48 10.08 -17.40 4.96
C LEU A 48 9.87 -17.78 3.49
N SER A 49 8.72 -18.37 3.20
CA SER A 49 8.27 -18.48 1.80
C SER A 49 8.01 -17.08 1.22
N ILE A 50 8.06 -16.94 -0.11
CA ILE A 50 7.82 -15.63 -0.77
C ILE A 50 6.45 -15.06 -0.36
N ILE A 51 5.44 -15.92 -0.24
CA ILE A 51 4.08 -15.51 0.11
C ILE A 51 4.02 -15.08 1.59
N ASP A 52 4.61 -15.85 2.50
CA ASP A 52 4.61 -15.53 3.93
C ASP A 52 5.42 -14.26 4.22
N ALA A 53 6.55 -14.06 3.53
CA ALA A 53 7.35 -12.85 3.63
C ALA A 53 6.60 -11.61 3.13
N LEU A 54 5.90 -11.73 1.99
CA LEU A 54 5.06 -10.64 1.48
C LEU A 54 3.88 -10.36 2.42
N TYR A 55 3.23 -11.40 2.94
CA TYR A 55 2.15 -11.29 3.91
C TYR A 55 2.63 -10.58 5.18
N PHE A 56 3.79 -10.95 5.73
CA PHE A 56 4.43 -10.26 6.84
C PHE A 56 4.70 -8.79 6.53
N CYS A 57 5.25 -8.48 5.36
CA CYS A 57 5.50 -7.10 4.94
C CYS A 57 4.22 -6.27 4.90
N VAL A 58 3.16 -6.78 4.24
CA VAL A 58 1.89 -6.05 4.10
C VAL A 58 1.22 -5.85 5.45
N THR A 59 1.13 -6.90 6.27
CA THR A 59 0.50 -6.82 7.61
C THR A 59 1.27 -5.91 8.56
N THR A 60 2.59 -5.88 8.47
CA THR A 60 3.44 -5.00 9.27
C THR A 60 3.25 -3.53 8.88
N LEU A 61 3.31 -3.19 7.58
CA LEU A 61 3.17 -1.80 7.13
C LEU A 61 1.75 -1.24 7.27
N SER A 62 0.74 -2.11 7.20
CA SER A 62 -0.66 -1.76 7.47
C SER A 62 -1.01 -1.75 8.96
N THR A 63 -0.04 -1.97 9.84
CA THR A 63 -0.19 -2.05 11.31
C THR A 63 -1.18 -3.11 11.78
N VAL A 64 -1.53 -4.08 10.93
CA VAL A 64 -2.35 -5.24 11.30
C VAL A 64 -1.54 -6.21 12.17
N GLY A 65 -0.26 -6.42 11.80
CA GLY A 65 0.63 -7.37 12.44
C GLY A 65 0.38 -8.82 12.03
N HIS A 66 1.44 -9.62 12.05
CA HIS A 66 1.34 -11.05 11.78
C HIS A 66 1.04 -11.82 13.07
N PRO A 67 0.07 -12.75 13.08
CA PRO A 67 -0.38 -13.39 14.32
C PRO A 67 0.63 -14.37 14.93
N THR A 68 1.43 -15.04 14.10
CA THR A 68 2.27 -16.18 14.52
C THR A 68 3.75 -16.06 14.17
N PHE A 69 4.18 -14.95 13.55
CA PHE A 69 5.56 -14.78 13.11
C PHE A 69 6.08 -13.43 13.56
N GLU A 70 7.29 -13.45 14.09
CA GLU A 70 8.12 -12.30 14.37
C GLU A 70 9.56 -12.63 13.94
N PRO A 71 10.40 -11.64 13.57
CA PRO A 71 11.78 -11.89 13.19
C PRO A 71 12.55 -12.53 14.34
N GLN A 72 13.19 -13.68 14.07
CA GLN A 72 13.94 -14.43 15.07
C GLN A 72 15.39 -13.95 15.16
N THR A 73 15.96 -13.46 14.06
CA THR A 73 17.35 -13.01 14.03
C THR A 73 17.49 -11.57 14.55
N SER A 74 18.61 -11.24 15.21
CA SER A 74 18.88 -9.87 15.67
C SER A 74 18.87 -8.87 14.51
N LEU A 75 19.41 -9.27 13.36
CA LEU A 75 19.42 -8.46 12.14
C LEU A 75 18.01 -8.30 11.57
N GLY A 76 17.19 -9.35 11.61
CA GLY A 76 15.77 -9.29 11.26
C GLY A 76 15.00 -8.29 12.12
N LYS A 77 15.17 -8.33 13.44
CA LYS A 77 14.54 -7.39 14.38
C LYS A 77 14.92 -5.94 14.09
N VAL A 78 16.21 -5.65 13.91
CA VAL A 78 16.70 -4.29 13.58
C VAL A 78 16.15 -3.83 12.23
N PHE A 79 16.17 -4.69 11.21
CA PHE A 79 15.58 -4.37 9.92
C PHE A 79 14.10 -4.05 10.05
N THR A 80 13.33 -4.86 10.78
CA THR A 80 11.90 -4.62 10.99
C THR A 80 11.62 -3.28 11.68
N MET A 81 12.43 -2.88 12.67
CA MET A 81 12.31 -1.57 13.31
C MET A 81 12.45 -0.42 12.30
N LEU A 82 13.49 -0.45 11.46
CA LEU A 82 13.70 0.57 10.43
C LEU A 82 12.63 0.51 9.33
N TYR A 83 12.24 -0.71 8.95
CA TYR A 83 11.23 -0.98 7.93
C TYR A 83 9.86 -0.41 8.31
N ILE A 84 9.46 -0.53 9.57
CA ILE A 84 8.22 0.06 10.09
C ILE A 84 8.26 1.59 10.01
N ILE A 85 9.34 2.22 10.47
CA ILE A 85 9.46 3.70 10.51
C ILE A 85 9.29 4.28 9.09
N VAL A 86 9.94 3.68 8.10
CA VAL A 86 9.90 4.16 6.72
C VAL A 86 8.62 3.72 6.00
N GLY A 87 8.28 2.45 6.09
CA GLY A 87 7.22 1.85 5.28
C GLY A 87 5.83 2.24 5.75
N THR A 88 5.58 2.36 7.06
CA THR A 88 4.25 2.72 7.57
C THR A 88 3.87 4.15 7.15
N GLY A 89 4.81 5.10 7.22
CA GLY A 89 4.57 6.47 6.75
C GLY A 89 4.19 6.52 5.27
N LEU A 90 4.88 5.75 4.43
CA LEU A 90 4.59 5.68 3.01
C LEU A 90 3.25 4.98 2.71
N PHE A 91 2.94 3.90 3.45
CA PHE A 91 1.68 3.18 3.31
C PHE A 91 0.49 4.06 3.71
N LEU A 92 0.60 4.81 4.80
CA LEU A 92 -0.39 5.80 5.22
C LEU A 92 -0.52 6.95 4.20
N ALA A 93 0.59 7.44 3.64
CA ALA A 93 0.55 8.45 2.59
C ALA A 93 -0.21 7.95 1.35
N MET A 94 -0.01 6.68 0.95
CA MET A 94 -0.75 6.07 -0.15
C MET A 94 -2.26 6.08 0.14
N ILE A 95 -2.69 5.65 1.33
CA ILE A 95 -4.11 5.68 1.73
C ILE A 95 -4.65 7.12 1.72
N GLY A 96 -3.89 8.07 2.26
CA GLY A 96 -4.25 9.49 2.28
C GLY A 96 -4.44 10.07 0.88
N HIS A 97 -3.60 9.68 -0.09
CA HIS A 97 -3.76 10.09 -1.49
C HIS A 97 -4.97 9.46 -2.17
N ILE A 98 -5.31 8.20 -1.86
CA ILE A 98 -6.57 7.58 -2.33
C ILE A 98 -7.76 8.35 -1.78
N ALA A 99 -7.77 8.62 -0.47
CA ALA A 99 -8.82 9.39 0.17
C ALA A 99 -8.95 10.79 -0.44
N TYR A 100 -7.82 11.48 -0.66
CA TYR A 100 -7.79 12.77 -1.33
C TYR A 100 -8.36 12.70 -2.74
N ALA A 101 -8.00 11.69 -3.54
CA ALA A 101 -8.52 11.55 -4.91
C ALA A 101 -10.03 11.25 -4.95
N LEU A 102 -10.55 10.54 -3.94
CA LEU A 102 -11.98 10.29 -3.80
C LEU A 102 -12.75 11.55 -3.39
N ILE A 103 -12.23 12.33 -2.44
CA ILE A 103 -12.87 13.56 -1.94
C ILE A 103 -12.74 14.70 -2.95
N LYS A 104 -11.55 14.88 -3.52
CA LYS A 104 -11.20 15.93 -4.49
C LYS A 104 -11.45 15.49 -5.93
N SER A 105 -12.50 14.69 -6.18
CA SER A 105 -13.03 14.63 -7.54
C SER A 105 -13.58 16.02 -7.89
N PRO A 106 -12.96 16.78 -8.81
CA PRO A 106 -13.54 18.01 -9.27
C PRO A 106 -14.76 17.62 -10.10
N ASP A 107 -15.93 18.06 -9.64
CA ASP A 107 -16.77 18.85 -10.52
C ASP A 107 -15.85 19.84 -11.27
N ASN A 108 -15.74 19.68 -12.59
CA ASN A 108 -15.19 20.67 -13.50
C ASN A 108 -15.88 20.42 -14.84
N ASP A 109 -16.92 21.22 -15.06
CA ASP A 109 -17.07 22.02 -16.26
C ASP A 109 -16.89 21.30 -17.59
N ASP A 110 -17.96 20.61 -18.00
CA ASP A 110 -18.41 20.62 -19.39
C ASP A 110 -19.89 21.06 -19.43
N LYS A 111 -20.13 22.31 -19.05
CA LYS A 111 -21.03 23.18 -19.81
C LYS A 111 -20.33 24.52 -20.02
N LYS A 112 -19.47 24.51 -21.04
CA LYS A 112 -19.20 25.70 -21.84
C LYS A 112 -20.48 26.15 -22.55
#